data_AF-A0A7S0FSI1-F1
#
_entry.id   AF-A0A7S0FSI1-F1
#
_cell.length_a   1.000
_cell.length_b   1.000
_cell.length_c   1.000
_cell.angle_alpha   90.00
_cell.angle_beta   90.00
_cell.angle_gamma   90.00
#
_symmetry.space_group_name_H-M   'P 1'
#
loop_
_entity.id
_entity.type
_entity.pdbx_description
1 polymer ?
#
loop_
_entity_poly.entity_id
_entity_poly.type
_entity_poly.pdbx_seq_one_letter_code
_entity_poly.pdbx_strand_id
1 'polypeptide(L)'
;ERPDGIRCAAANALRNSLLFTRKNMETPAERNMIMQTICEATQSKDTQTRTAAYECIVQIAFQYYNKLQDYMQTIFKLTFDTIRTDDEAVALQAIEFWSTLCEEEQELLDE
;
A
#
# COMPACT_ATOMS: atom_id res chain seq x y z
N GLU A 1 11.59 6.27 18.60
CA GLU A 1 10.82 5.54 17.55
C GLU A 1 10.55 4.12 18.06
N ARG A 2 9.47 3.47 17.59
CA ARG A 2 9.22 2.05 17.93
C ARG A 2 10.28 1.19 17.23
N PRO A 3 10.75 0.09 17.84
CA PRO A 3 11.68 -0.85 17.21
C PRO A 3 11.19 -1.32 15.84
N ASP A 4 12.08 -1.44 14.86
CA ASP A 4 11.73 -1.80 13.48
C ASP A 4 11.02 -3.16 13.39
N GLY A 5 11.45 -4.16 14.17
CA GLY A 5 10.76 -5.44 14.24
C GLY A 5 9.29 -5.35 14.67
N ILE A 6 8.94 -4.40 15.56
CA ILE A 6 7.56 -4.16 15.96
C ILE A 6 6.77 -3.49 14.83
N ARG A 7 7.39 -2.55 14.11
CA ARG A 7 6.76 -1.86 12.98
C ARG A 7 6.51 -2.81 11.81
N CYS A 8 7.49 -3.65 11.47
CA CYS A 8 7.36 -4.71 10.48
C CYS A 8 6.25 -5.70 10.86
N ALA A 9 6.21 -6.17 12.12
CA ALA A 9 5.14 -7.06 12.58
C ALA A 9 3.75 -6.39 12.48
N ALA A 10 3.65 -5.10 12.81
CA ALA A 10 2.41 -4.34 12.71
C ALA A 10 1.97 -4.15 11.25
N ALA A 11 2.89 -3.85 10.32
CA ALA A 11 2.59 -3.73 8.90
C ALA A 11 2.09 -5.06 8.31
N ASN A 12 2.74 -6.18 8.66
CA ASN A 12 2.28 -7.52 8.27
C ASN A 12 0.90 -7.85 8.85
N ALA A 13 0.64 -7.50 10.11
CA ALA A 13 -0.67 -7.69 10.72
C ALA A 13 -1.75 -6.86 10.01
N LEU A 14 -1.43 -5.60 9.67
CA LEU A 14 -2.33 -4.74 8.90
C LEU A 14 -2.65 -5.35 7.54
N ARG A 15 -1.63 -5.74 6.77
CA ARG A 15 -1.78 -6.40 5.45
C ARG A 15 -2.79 -7.55 5.50
N ASN A 16 -2.64 -8.44 6.48
CA ASN A 16 -3.51 -9.61 6.65
C ASN A 16 -4.93 -9.25 7.11
N SER A 17 -5.11 -8.08 7.74
CA SER A 17 -6.41 -7.61 8.21
C SER A 17 -7.23 -6.86 7.16
N LEU A 18 -6.61 -6.35 6.09
CA LEU A 18 -7.26 -5.49 5.09
C LEU A 18 -8.50 -6.12 4.44
N LEU A 19 -8.54 -7.45 4.33
CA LEU A 19 -9.70 -8.23 3.87
C LEU A 19 -10.97 -8.01 4.69
N PHE A 20 -10.83 -7.57 5.94
CA PHE A 20 -11.92 -7.42 6.89
C PHE A 20 -12.18 -5.97 7.30
N THR A 21 -11.47 -5.00 6.70
CA THR A 21 -11.55 -3.58 7.06
C THR A 21 -12.49 -2.75 6.17
N ARG A 22 -13.42 -3.38 5.46
CA ARG A 22 -14.32 -2.69 4.50
C ARG A 22 -15.02 -1.47 5.13
N LYS A 23 -15.61 -1.65 6.31
CA LYS A 23 -16.31 -0.58 7.04
C LYS A 23 -15.39 0.61 7.36
N ASN A 24 -14.13 0.33 7.67
CA ASN A 24 -13.14 1.37 7.96
C ASN A 24 -12.73 2.12 6.68
N MET A 25 -12.52 1.39 5.58
CA MET A 25 -12.17 1.97 4.28
C MET A 25 -13.33 2.79 3.66
N GLU A 26 -14.58 2.49 4.00
CA GLU A 26 -15.75 3.29 3.64
C GLU A 26 -15.80 4.63 4.38
N THR A 27 -15.23 4.70 5.59
CA THR A 27 -15.24 5.91 6.43
C THR A 27 -14.03 6.79 6.09
N PRO A 28 -14.19 7.98 5.48
CA PRO A 28 -13.07 8.76 4.96
C PRO A 28 -12.01 9.11 6.01
N ALA A 29 -12.41 9.43 7.24
CA ALA A 29 -11.49 9.76 8.32
C ALA A 29 -10.61 8.56 8.71
N GLU A 30 -11.20 7.36 8.81
CA GLU A 30 -10.48 6.13 9.14
C GLU A 30 -9.60 5.67 7.98
N ARG A 31 -10.13 5.71 6.75
CA ARG A 31 -9.36 5.44 5.53
C ARG A 31 -8.14 6.36 5.41
N ASN A 32 -8.31 7.67 5.63
CA ASN A 32 -7.21 8.63 5.60
C ASN A 32 -6.11 8.26 6.61
N MET A 33 -6.50 7.87 7.82
CA MET A 33 -5.56 7.45 8.85
C MET A 33 -4.79 6.19 8.44
N ILE A 34 -5.47 5.18 7.88
CA ILE A 34 -4.85 3.94 7.39
C ILE A 34 -3.87 4.27 6.26
N MET A 35 -4.31 5.00 5.23
CA MET A 35 -3.49 5.36 4.08
C MET A 35 -2.28 6.20 4.47
N GLN A 36 -2.46 7.19 5.33
CA GLN A 36 -1.34 8.00 5.85
C GLN A 36 -0.32 7.12 6.57
N THR A 37 -0.78 6.24 7.47
CA THR A 37 0.10 5.36 8.24
C THR A 37 0.90 4.41 7.34
N ILE A 38 0.27 3.86 6.31
CA ILE A 38 0.95 2.99 5.33
C ILE A 38 1.96 3.79 4.51
N CYS A 39 1.57 4.95 3.97
CA CYS A 39 2.46 5.82 3.20
C CYS A 39 3.70 6.23 4.02
N GLU A 40 3.53 6.59 5.30
CA GLU A 40 4.65 6.87 6.19
C GLU A 40 5.54 5.64 6.43
N ALA A 41 4.95 4.44 6.52
CA ALA A 41 5.71 3.20 6.67
C ALA A 41 6.55 2.85 5.43
N THR A 42 6.13 3.25 4.22
CA THR A 42 6.95 3.09 3.00
C THR A 42 8.26 3.87 3.06
N GLN A 43 8.37 4.87 3.94
CA GLN A 43 9.56 5.70 4.10
C GLN A 43 10.43 5.25 5.28
N SER A 44 10.17 4.04 5.82
CA SER A 44 10.96 3.45 6.90
C SER A 44 12.42 3.23 6.50
N LYS A 45 13.36 3.37 7.44
CA LYS A 45 14.77 2.97 7.23
C LYS A 45 14.94 1.46 7.10
N ASP A 46 14.07 0.70 7.75
CA ASP A 46 14.05 -0.76 7.68
C ASP A 46 13.36 -1.25 6.39
N THR A 47 14.11 -1.99 5.58
CA THR A 47 13.67 -2.54 4.29
C THR A 47 12.46 -3.46 4.45
N GLN A 48 12.41 -4.29 5.50
CA GLN A 48 11.30 -5.22 5.71
C GLN A 48 9.98 -4.49 5.98
N THR A 49 10.04 -3.42 6.78
CA THR A 49 8.89 -2.54 7.02
C THR A 49 8.43 -1.87 5.73
N ARG A 50 9.35 -1.40 4.87
CA ARG A 50 8.99 -0.82 3.57
C ARG A 50 8.31 -1.84 2.65
N THR A 51 8.87 -3.04 2.53
CA THR A 51 8.28 -4.13 1.74
C THR A 51 6.85 -4.44 2.21
N ALA A 52 6.65 -4.65 3.52
CA ALA A 52 5.33 -4.93 4.07
C ALA A 52 4.34 -3.76 3.89
N ALA A 53 4.82 -2.51 3.92
CA ALA A 53 3.99 -1.35 3.65
C ALA A 53 3.53 -1.30 2.18
N TYR A 54 4.43 -1.55 1.22
CA TYR A 54 4.03 -1.63 -0.19
C TYR A 54 3.09 -2.79 -0.49
N GLU A 55 3.27 -3.93 0.18
CA GLU A 55 2.30 -5.03 0.10
C GLU A 55 0.91 -4.63 0.61
N CYS A 56 0.83 -3.77 1.62
CA CYS A 56 -0.45 -3.20 2.03
C CYS A 56 -1.06 -2.33 0.93
N ILE A 57 -0.25 -1.52 0.22
CA ILE A 57 -0.72 -0.70 -0.90
C ILE A 57 -1.25 -1.58 -2.04
N VAL A 58 -0.54 -2.66 -2.40
CA VAL A 58 -0.99 -3.65 -3.39
C VAL A 58 -2.34 -4.25 -2.98
N GLN A 59 -2.46 -4.70 -1.73
CA GLN A 59 -3.72 -5.26 -1.22
C GLN A 59 -4.86 -4.24 -1.21
N ILE A 60 -4.57 -2.96 -0.97
CA ILE A 60 -5.59 -1.91 -1.06
C ILE A 60 -6.00 -1.65 -2.50
N ALA A 61 -5.07 -1.72 -3.47
CA ALA A 61 -5.41 -1.61 -4.89
C ALA A 61 -6.38 -2.70 -5.31
N PHE A 62 -6.06 -3.96 -4.99
CA PHE A 62 -6.90 -5.11 -5.29
C PHE A 62 -8.29 -5.03 -4.65
N GLN A 63 -8.39 -4.61 -3.38
CA GLN A 63 -9.67 -4.71 -2.65
C GLN A 63 -10.51 -3.43 -2.68
N TYR A 64 -9.86 -2.29 -2.91
CA TYR A 64 -10.42 -0.96 -2.69
C TYR A 64 -10.03 0.02 -3.81
N TYR A 65 -9.84 -0.48 -5.04
CA TYR A 65 -9.52 0.32 -6.23
C TYR A 65 -10.34 1.62 -6.30
N ASN A 66 -11.66 1.52 -6.14
CA ASN A 66 -12.58 2.66 -6.20
C ASN A 66 -12.41 3.71 -5.09
N LYS A 67 -11.55 3.47 -4.10
CA LYS A 67 -11.20 4.42 -3.02
C LYS A 67 -9.82 5.03 -3.21
N LEU A 68 -9.05 4.61 -4.21
CA LEU A 68 -7.66 5.04 -4.38
C LEU A 68 -7.51 6.46 -4.93
N GLN A 69 -8.52 6.99 -5.63
CA GLN A 69 -8.42 8.25 -6.39
C GLN A 69 -7.80 9.40 -5.58
N ASP A 70 -8.23 9.59 -4.33
CA ASP A 70 -7.74 10.66 -3.45
C ASP A 70 -6.26 10.53 -3.07
N TYR A 71 -5.68 9.33 -3.20
CA TYR A 71 -4.31 9.00 -2.79
C TYR A 71 -3.36 8.78 -3.97
N MET A 72 -3.88 8.66 -5.20
CA MET A 72 -3.10 8.27 -6.38
C MET A 72 -1.89 9.15 -6.65
N GLN A 73 -1.99 10.47 -6.45
CA GLN A 73 -0.85 11.36 -6.65
C GLN A 73 0.31 11.05 -5.67
N THR A 74 -0.02 10.76 -4.42
CA THR A 74 0.96 10.39 -3.40
C THR A 74 1.55 9.02 -3.69
N ILE A 75 0.70 8.03 -3.99
CA ILE A 75 1.15 6.66 -4.30
C ILE A 75 2.02 6.65 -5.56
N PHE A 76 1.68 7.42 -6.58
CA PHE A 76 2.50 7.56 -7.79
C PHE A 76 3.90 8.07 -7.45
N LYS A 77 4.00 9.14 -6.66
CA LYS A 77 5.31 9.67 -6.26
C LYS A 77 6.13 8.63 -5.49
N LEU A 78 5.51 8.00 -4.50
CA LEU A 78 6.18 7.00 -3.65
C LEU A 78 6.66 5.79 -4.48
N THR A 79 5.76 5.18 -5.25
CA THR A 79 6.08 3.99 -6.06
C THR A 79 7.14 4.32 -7.11
N PHE A 80 7.04 5.45 -7.81
CA PHE A 80 8.02 5.82 -8.83
C PHE A 80 9.42 6.07 -8.24
N ASP A 81 9.49 6.75 -7.09
CA ASP A 81 10.76 6.97 -6.39
C ASP A 81 11.36 5.64 -5.90
N THR A 82 10.54 4.77 -5.29
CA THR A 82 10.97 3.45 -4.80
C THR A 82 11.47 2.55 -5.92
N ILE A 83 10.78 2.48 -7.06
CA ILE A 83 11.18 1.66 -8.22
C ILE A 83 12.59 2.03 -8.69
N ARG A 84 12.98 3.30 -8.55
CA ARG A 84 14.25 3.82 -9.08
C ARG A 84 15.41 3.77 -8.08
N THR A 85 15.11 3.76 -6.78
CA THR A 85 16.11 4.10 -5.75
C THR A 85 16.18 3.13 -4.58
N ASP A 86 15.20 2.25 -4.40
CA ASP A 86 15.12 1.34 -3.26
C ASP A 86 15.71 -0.05 -3.57
N ASP A 87 15.76 -0.91 -2.55
CA ASP A 87 16.17 -2.30 -2.67
C ASP A 87 15.21 -3.07 -3.59
N GLU A 88 15.74 -4.04 -4.34
CA GLU A 88 14.98 -4.82 -5.35
C GLU A 88 13.67 -5.40 -4.77
N ALA A 89 13.71 -5.94 -3.56
CA ALA A 89 12.53 -6.51 -2.91
C ALA A 89 11.41 -5.47 -2.64
N VAL A 90 11.76 -4.21 -2.39
CA VAL A 90 10.77 -3.13 -2.19
C VAL A 90 10.30 -2.61 -3.55
N ALA A 91 11.23 -2.44 -4.50
CA ALA A 91 10.94 -2.01 -5.86
C ALA A 91 9.96 -2.96 -6.56
N LEU A 92 10.12 -4.27 -6.41
CA LEU A 92 9.19 -5.26 -6.97
C LEU A 92 7.75 -5.07 -6.47
N GLN A 93 7.55 -4.73 -5.20
CA GLN A 93 6.19 -4.48 -4.67
C GLN A 93 5.60 -3.16 -5.15
N ALA A 94 6.43 -2.15 -5.41
CA ALA A 94 5.99 -0.92 -6.05
C ALA A 94 5.62 -1.14 -7.53
N ILE A 95 6.30 -2.05 -8.24
CA ILE A 95 5.91 -2.49 -9.60
C ILE A 95 4.60 -3.29 -9.54
N GLU A 96 4.49 -4.21 -8.59
CA GLU A 96 3.30 -5.05 -8.41
C GLU A 96 2.04 -4.21 -8.23
N PHE A 97 2.11 -3.09 -7.51
CA PHE A 97 0.99 -2.16 -7.39
C PHE A 97 0.45 -1.73 -8.77
N TRP A 98 1.32 -1.43 -9.73
CA TRP A 98 0.90 -1.02 -11.07
C TRP A 98 0.38 -2.20 -11.89
N SER A 99 0.94 -3.40 -11.73
CA SER A 99 0.39 -4.63 -12.32
C SER A 99 -1.05 -4.86 -11.85
N THR A 100 -1.26 -4.86 -10.53
CA THR A 100 -2.58 -5.02 -9.91
C THR A 100 -3.54 -3.93 -10.36
N LEU A 101 -3.12 -2.66 -10.40
CA LEU A 101 -3.97 -1.56 -10.84
C LEU A 101 -4.44 -1.76 -12.29
N CYS A 102 -3.55 -2.21 -13.17
CA CYS A 102 -3.89 -2.52 -14.56
C CYS A 102 -4.85 -3.71 -14.68
N GLU A 103 -4.69 -4.74 -13.85
CA GLU A 103 -5.59 -5.90 -13.80
C GLU A 103 -7.00 -5.49 -13.36
N GLU A 104 -7.13 -4.70 -12.29
CA GLU A 104 -8.41 -4.18 -11.80
C GLU A 104 -9.10 -3.29 -12.85
N GLU A 105 -8.35 -2.42 -13.53
CA GLU A 105 -8.88 -1.57 -14.62
C GLU A 105 -9.38 -2.42 -15.80
N GLN A 106 -8.67 -3.50 -16.13
CA GLN A 106 -9.08 -4.38 -17.20
C GLN A 106 -10.38 -5.13 -16.83
N GLU A 107 -10.48 -5.65 -15.61
CA GLU A 107 -11.71 -6.31 -15.12
C GLU A 107 -12.91 -5.37 -15.20
N LEU A 108 -12.75 -4.11 -14.81
CA LEU A 108 -13.80 -3.09 -14.91
C LEU A 108 -14.20 -2.72 -16.35
N LEU A 109 -13.30 -2.88 -17.32
CA LEU A 109 -13.58 -2.61 -18.75
C LEU A 109 -14.27 -3.78 -19.44
N ASP A 110 -14.03 -5.00 -18.96
CA ASP A 110 -14.61 -6.23 -19.51
C ASP A 110 -16.04 -6.48 -18.98
N GLU A 111 -16.46 -5.80 -17.90
CA GLU A 111 -17.83 -5.76 -17.35
C GLU A 111 -18.79 -4.81 -18.12
#